data_AF-A0A7C6X8D9-F1
#
_entry.id   AF-A0A7C6X8D9-F1
#
_cell.length_a   1.000
_cell.length_b   1.000
_cell.length_c   1.000
_cell.angle_alpha   90.00
_cell.angle_beta   90.00
_cell.angle_gamma   90.00
#
_symmetry.space_group_name_H-M   'P 1'
#
loop_
_entity.id
_entity.type
_entity.pdbx_description
1 polymer ?
#
loop_
_entity_poly.entity_id
_entity_poly.type
_entity_poly.pdbx_seq_one_letter_code
_entity_poly.pdbx_strand_id
1 'polypeptide(L)'
;CAVGTTGEPLPGKEWTFRADPATLDGLSEAGIDAVSLANNHTLDFGPECLLETVALVRQAGVQTAGAGANLAEAFQPVIWEKNGIRVGLLAINMIFPNVSWGAGEESPGQAIDDTWHMYTVHHVRQLASQVDIVAVYVHWSEERQEVPTDWAMRMARALREAGAHLVIGSHPHILNGFDYDGRCLTAYSLGNFVFTTRPEIPRLQIGAVLEVTVSKEGVESASVIPTRIVWGRTIVDESPEKEETLRWLSSLSNAWQTDVDRQGNILPALFSDLRRHWAQATVTRLVLSGAIEGYPDNTFRPEAMISKGEFAALFSRTVSEPADYKSAVAPQGFTLCDETDWQYPYMAYLASQGLIPGSDPSWEPSSPCSRLDALTVMRKHAEQTVAQAVYEVLGSEEPADEDEAPAPPDRSESPEDPLDSDETQGTEPPPDSGDQDEPLAPALPGERDEQQAPVTPGEQDEPPTLPIPGEPGEPPAPPAPDETEDQTSPSIPEEQTPSQVPANLRGFVDLYDLDPESVDTASWAVEVGLLRGYDDATLRLGGTVTRAEMAELIWRYINIY
;
A
#
# COMPACT_ATOMS: atom_id res chain seq x y z
N CYS A 1 3.26 25.89 -11.65
CA CYS A 1 3.35 27.35 -11.90
C CYS A 1 4.28 27.59 -13.10
N ALA A 2 4.34 28.83 -13.60
CA ALA A 2 5.29 29.21 -14.65
C ALA A 2 6.75 29.11 -14.16
N VAL A 3 7.65 28.65 -15.01
CA VAL A 3 9.10 28.61 -14.76
C VAL A 3 9.79 29.28 -15.94
N GLY A 4 10.42 30.43 -15.72
CA GLY A 4 10.95 31.21 -16.82
C GLY A 4 11.27 32.65 -16.46
N THR A 5 11.70 33.41 -17.46
CA THR A 5 12.13 34.81 -17.34
C THR A 5 11.34 35.75 -18.23
N THR A 6 10.62 35.21 -19.22
CA THR A 6 9.81 35.97 -20.18
C THR A 6 8.42 36.30 -19.64
N GLY A 7 7.71 37.17 -20.36
CA GLY A 7 6.35 37.59 -20.04
C GLY A 7 6.25 38.54 -18.85
N GLU A 8 5.06 39.14 -18.72
CA GLU A 8 4.70 40.02 -17.61
C GLU A 8 3.55 39.39 -16.81
N PRO A 9 3.47 39.65 -15.48
CA PRO A 9 2.35 39.17 -14.67
C PRO A 9 1.02 39.55 -15.28
N LEU A 10 0.10 38.60 -15.38
CA LEU A 10 -1.20 38.84 -16.00
C LEU A 10 -1.98 39.94 -15.24
N PRO A 11 -2.40 41.01 -15.94
CA PRO A 11 -3.09 42.13 -15.29
C PRO A 11 -4.37 41.70 -14.59
N GLY A 12 -4.54 42.12 -13.33
CA GLY A 12 -5.75 41.88 -12.55
C GLY A 12 -5.85 40.49 -11.93
N LYS A 13 -4.87 39.61 -12.11
CA LYS A 13 -4.80 38.34 -11.39
C LYS A 13 -4.21 38.56 -9.99
N GLU A 14 -4.95 38.17 -8.96
CA GLU A 14 -4.58 38.40 -7.55
C GLU A 14 -3.25 37.73 -7.17
N TRP A 15 -3.05 36.50 -7.62
CA TRP A 15 -1.85 35.71 -7.33
C TRP A 15 -1.18 35.26 -8.63
N THR A 16 0.04 35.71 -8.84
CA THR A 16 0.90 35.28 -9.95
C THR A 16 2.17 34.63 -9.40
N PHE A 17 2.48 33.42 -9.86
CA PHE A 17 3.64 32.65 -9.40
C PHE A 17 4.59 32.37 -10.56
N ARG A 18 5.87 32.70 -10.35
CA ARG A 18 6.97 32.35 -11.25
C ARG A 18 8.12 31.77 -10.44
N ALA A 19 8.62 30.62 -10.86
CA ALA A 19 9.83 30.03 -10.32
C ALA A 19 11.04 30.41 -11.18
N ASP A 20 12.21 30.48 -10.52
CA ASP A 20 13.50 30.63 -11.21
C ASP A 20 13.83 29.33 -11.98
N PRO A 21 14.30 29.39 -13.23
CA PRO A 21 14.72 28.21 -14.00
C PRO A 21 15.70 27.29 -13.26
N ALA A 22 16.56 27.82 -12.38
CA ALA A 22 17.49 27.02 -11.59
C ALA A 22 16.79 26.02 -10.65
N THR A 23 15.50 26.21 -10.36
CA THR A 23 14.72 25.25 -9.55
C THR A 23 14.45 23.92 -10.26
N LEU A 24 14.60 23.86 -11.59
CA LEU A 24 14.38 22.65 -12.38
C LEU A 24 15.44 21.57 -12.12
N ASP A 25 16.66 21.94 -11.71
CA ASP A 25 17.71 21.01 -11.34
C ASP A 25 17.22 20.04 -10.24
N GLY A 26 16.46 20.57 -9.27
CA GLY A 26 15.87 19.77 -8.21
C GLY A 26 14.85 18.73 -8.67
N LEU A 27 14.16 18.95 -9.80
CA LEU A 27 13.24 17.96 -10.37
C LEU A 27 14.01 16.79 -10.98
N SER A 28 15.07 17.08 -11.74
CA SER A 28 15.91 16.05 -12.34
C SER A 28 16.69 15.25 -11.29
N GLU A 29 17.25 15.92 -10.28
CA GLU A 29 17.97 15.27 -9.18
C GLU A 29 17.06 14.38 -8.33
N ALA A 30 15.78 14.75 -8.19
CA ALA A 30 14.77 13.93 -7.51
C ALA A 30 14.31 12.71 -8.34
N GLY A 31 14.76 12.57 -9.59
CA GLY A 31 14.38 11.46 -10.47
C GLY A 31 12.95 11.56 -11.02
N ILE A 32 12.43 12.78 -11.20
CA ILE A 32 11.08 12.99 -11.75
C ILE A 32 11.12 12.82 -13.28
N ASP A 33 10.39 11.83 -13.80
CA ASP A 33 10.34 11.55 -15.24
C ASP A 33 9.42 12.50 -16.02
N ALA A 34 8.33 12.96 -15.40
CA ALA A 34 7.31 13.78 -16.05
C ALA A 34 6.58 14.71 -15.06
N VAL A 35 6.12 15.86 -15.56
CA VAL A 35 5.29 16.81 -14.81
C VAL A 35 4.07 17.25 -15.60
N SER A 36 2.98 17.51 -14.88
CA SER A 36 1.82 18.22 -15.42
C SER A 36 2.08 19.73 -15.39
N LEU A 37 1.86 20.38 -16.53
CA LEU A 37 1.79 21.83 -16.65
C LEU A 37 0.34 22.33 -16.73
N ALA A 38 -0.64 21.45 -16.65
CA ALA A 38 -2.05 21.80 -16.61
C ALA A 38 -2.46 22.22 -15.20
N ASN A 39 -2.45 23.53 -14.93
CA ASN A 39 -2.95 24.14 -13.70
C ASN A 39 -3.27 25.63 -13.88
N ASN A 40 -4.01 26.18 -12.94
CA ASN A 40 -4.41 27.58 -12.95
C ASN A 40 -3.24 28.60 -12.89
N HIS A 41 -1.98 28.17 -12.68
CA HIS A 41 -0.82 29.06 -12.51
C HIS A 41 0.27 28.96 -13.59
N THR A 42 0.17 28.05 -14.55
CA THR A 42 1.21 27.92 -15.60
C THR A 42 1.21 29.10 -16.58
N LEU A 43 0.07 29.77 -16.75
CA LEU A 43 -0.10 30.91 -17.65
C LEU A 43 0.00 32.28 -16.96
N ASP A 44 0.47 32.35 -15.71
CA ASP A 44 0.52 33.60 -14.92
C ASP A 44 1.32 34.73 -15.55
N PHE A 45 2.26 34.39 -16.44
CA PHE A 45 3.12 35.31 -17.18
C PHE A 45 2.87 35.23 -18.70
N GLY A 46 1.71 34.71 -19.09
CA GLY A 46 1.24 34.66 -20.48
C GLY A 46 1.86 33.54 -21.35
N PRO A 47 1.45 33.47 -22.63
CA PRO A 47 1.81 32.39 -23.54
C PRO A 47 3.31 32.27 -23.85
N GLU A 48 4.04 33.39 -23.85
CA GLU A 48 5.49 33.37 -24.07
C GLU A 48 6.21 32.63 -22.95
N CYS A 49 5.87 32.93 -21.68
CA CYS A 49 6.43 32.26 -20.52
C CYS A 49 5.95 30.80 -20.40
N LEU A 50 4.73 30.49 -20.85
CA LEU A 50 4.25 29.10 -20.96
C LEU A 50 5.17 28.27 -21.86
N LEU A 51 5.48 28.79 -23.06
CA LEU A 51 6.35 28.08 -24.01
C LEU A 51 7.79 27.99 -23.51
N GLU A 52 8.29 29.03 -22.86
CA GLU A 52 9.59 29.00 -22.18
C GLU A 52 9.59 27.92 -21.09
N THR A 53 8.54 27.83 -20.27
CA THR A 53 8.38 26.79 -19.23
C THR A 53 8.43 25.40 -19.85
N VAL A 54 7.67 25.15 -20.92
CA VAL A 54 7.68 23.85 -21.63
C VAL A 54 9.08 23.52 -22.14
N ALA A 55 9.78 24.48 -22.73
CA ALA A 55 11.13 24.28 -23.27
C ALA A 55 12.16 24.00 -22.15
N LEU A 56 12.14 24.78 -21.07
CA LEU A 56 13.09 24.65 -19.96
C LEU A 56 12.91 23.33 -19.21
N VAL A 57 11.67 22.90 -18.94
CA VAL A 57 11.39 21.62 -18.28
C VAL A 57 11.91 20.44 -19.13
N ARG A 58 11.66 20.48 -20.44
CA ARG A 58 12.17 19.45 -21.37
C ARG A 58 13.70 19.48 -21.48
N GLN A 59 14.31 20.66 -21.47
CA GLN A 59 15.77 20.81 -21.46
C GLN A 59 16.41 20.24 -20.19
N ALA A 60 15.71 20.30 -19.06
CA ALA A 60 16.11 19.66 -17.80
C ALA A 60 15.89 18.13 -17.80
N GLY A 61 15.49 17.52 -18.92
CA GLY A 61 15.31 16.07 -19.05
C GLY A 61 13.97 15.54 -18.56
N VAL A 62 13.03 16.42 -18.18
CA VAL A 62 11.71 16.05 -17.64
C VAL A 62 10.64 16.20 -18.72
N GLN A 63 9.78 15.19 -18.89
CA GLN A 63 8.68 15.25 -19.85
C GLN A 63 7.54 16.14 -19.36
N THR A 64 6.78 16.73 -20.28
CA THR A 64 5.67 17.64 -19.95
C THR A 64 4.35 17.17 -20.54
N ALA A 65 3.28 17.24 -19.75
CA ALA A 65 1.91 17.00 -20.19
C ALA A 65 1.02 18.23 -19.92
N GLY A 66 -0.01 18.43 -20.75
CA GLY A 66 -1.12 19.35 -20.44
C GLY A 66 -0.92 20.82 -20.83
N ALA A 67 0.13 21.13 -21.60
CA ALA A 67 0.33 22.45 -22.21
C ALA A 67 1.24 22.36 -23.44
N GLY A 68 1.10 23.29 -24.38
CA GLY A 68 1.90 23.29 -25.61
C GLY A 68 1.68 24.51 -26.49
N ALA A 69 2.31 24.51 -27.67
CA ALA A 69 2.21 25.58 -28.66
C ALA A 69 0.88 25.62 -29.42
N ASN A 70 0.10 24.54 -29.32
CA ASN A 70 -1.19 24.38 -29.94
C ASN A 70 -1.99 23.26 -29.23
N LEU A 71 -3.23 23.06 -29.67
CA LEU A 71 -4.17 22.09 -29.12
C LEU A 71 -3.63 20.66 -29.19
N ALA A 72 -2.94 20.29 -30.28
CA ALA A 72 -2.38 18.96 -30.44
C ALA A 72 -1.26 18.70 -29.42
N GLU A 73 -0.34 19.65 -29.23
CA GLU A 73 0.72 19.55 -28.24
C GLU A 73 0.19 19.59 -26.80
N ALA A 74 -0.82 20.41 -26.50
CA ALA A 74 -1.39 20.51 -25.17
C ALA A 74 -2.03 19.19 -24.72
N PHE A 75 -2.71 18.49 -25.63
CA PHE A 75 -3.32 17.18 -25.38
C PHE A 75 -2.40 16.00 -25.68
N GLN A 76 -1.15 16.23 -26.09
CA GLN A 76 -0.19 15.16 -26.33
C GLN A 76 0.13 14.45 -25.00
N PRO A 77 -0.19 13.15 -24.85
CA PRO A 77 0.16 12.42 -23.66
C PRO A 77 1.65 12.13 -23.61
N VAL A 78 2.17 12.00 -22.40
CA VAL A 78 3.50 11.43 -22.15
C VAL A 78 3.34 9.91 -22.13
N ILE A 79 4.11 9.17 -22.93
CA ILE A 79 4.05 7.71 -22.98
C ILE A 79 5.44 7.15 -22.75
N TRP A 80 5.56 6.21 -21.83
CA TRP A 80 6.79 5.46 -21.58
C TRP A 80 6.52 3.98 -21.44
N GLU A 81 7.56 3.16 -21.64
CA GLU A 81 7.50 1.71 -21.48
C GLU A 81 8.53 1.26 -20.45
N LYS A 82 8.11 0.41 -19.52
CA LYS A 82 9.00 -0.23 -18.54
C LYS A 82 8.53 -1.65 -18.31
N ASN A 83 9.47 -2.61 -18.32
CA ASN A 83 9.17 -4.04 -18.14
C ASN A 83 8.07 -4.58 -19.10
N GLY A 84 8.01 -4.04 -20.33
CA GLY A 84 7.00 -4.45 -21.32
C GLY A 84 5.57 -3.95 -21.07
N ILE A 85 5.40 -3.00 -20.13
CA ILE A 85 4.14 -2.31 -19.83
C ILE A 85 4.27 -0.85 -20.30
N ARG A 86 3.36 -0.41 -21.17
CA ARG A 86 3.28 0.97 -21.64
C ARG A 86 2.32 1.76 -20.76
N VAL A 87 2.81 2.87 -20.21
CA VAL A 87 2.04 3.79 -19.36
C VAL A 87 1.89 5.12 -20.11
N GLY A 88 0.66 5.60 -20.21
CA GLY A 88 0.34 6.90 -20.78
C GLY A 88 -0.19 7.86 -19.72
N LEU A 89 0.33 9.08 -19.69
CA LEU A 89 -0.11 10.18 -18.83
C LEU A 89 -0.74 11.31 -19.66
N LEU A 90 -2.01 11.59 -19.40
CA LEU A 90 -2.71 12.78 -19.88
C LEU A 90 -2.90 13.77 -18.71
N ALA A 91 -2.75 15.07 -18.94
CA ALA A 91 -2.93 16.08 -17.91
C ALA A 91 -3.89 17.19 -18.37
N ILE A 92 -4.90 17.50 -17.54
CA ILE A 92 -5.97 18.45 -17.88
C ILE A 92 -6.18 19.45 -16.74
N ASN A 93 -6.44 20.71 -17.11
CA ASN A 93 -6.81 21.75 -16.18
C ASN A 93 -8.32 22.02 -16.27
N MET A 94 -9.02 21.88 -15.13
CA MET A 94 -10.44 22.20 -14.98
C MET A 94 -10.66 23.49 -14.16
N ILE A 95 -9.58 24.10 -13.65
CA ILE A 95 -9.62 25.36 -12.90
C ILE A 95 -8.86 26.40 -13.71
N PHE A 96 -9.59 27.19 -14.48
CA PHE A 96 -9.01 28.24 -15.32
C PHE A 96 -9.87 29.51 -15.28
N PRO A 97 -9.26 30.71 -15.26
CA PRO A 97 -10.02 31.97 -15.18
C PRO A 97 -10.94 32.21 -16.37
N ASN A 98 -10.53 31.76 -17.56
CA ASN A 98 -11.33 31.86 -18.78
C ASN A 98 -10.89 30.81 -19.81
N VAL A 99 -11.77 30.51 -20.78
CA VAL A 99 -11.53 29.49 -21.82
C VAL A 99 -10.38 29.82 -22.77
N SER A 100 -9.96 31.09 -22.89
CA SER A 100 -8.84 31.47 -23.76
C SER A 100 -7.47 31.09 -23.19
N TRP A 101 -7.43 30.49 -21.99
CA TRP A 101 -6.23 29.84 -21.45
C TRP A 101 -6.01 28.45 -22.04
N GLY A 102 -7.03 27.89 -22.69
CA GLY A 102 -6.92 26.68 -23.49
C GLY A 102 -6.08 26.91 -24.73
N ALA A 103 -5.30 25.90 -25.12
CA ALA A 103 -4.61 25.93 -26.40
C ALA A 103 -5.61 25.90 -27.56
N GLY A 104 -5.38 26.72 -28.59
CA GLY A 104 -6.14 26.70 -29.84
C GLY A 104 -5.44 25.84 -30.89
N GLU A 105 -6.07 25.65 -32.05
CA GLU A 105 -5.47 24.88 -33.16
C GLU A 105 -4.06 25.35 -33.52
N GLU A 106 -3.81 26.66 -33.44
CA GLU A 106 -2.53 27.29 -33.81
C GLU A 106 -2.06 28.30 -32.75
N SER A 107 -2.55 28.21 -31.51
CA SER A 107 -2.19 29.14 -30.44
C SER A 107 -1.82 28.42 -29.14
N PRO A 108 -0.78 28.90 -28.41
CA PRO A 108 -0.32 28.24 -27.20
C PRO A 108 -1.35 28.28 -26.08
N GLY A 109 -1.31 27.29 -25.21
CA GLY A 109 -2.17 27.23 -24.03
C GLY A 109 -2.11 25.89 -23.32
N GLN A 110 -3.04 25.69 -22.41
CA GLN A 110 -3.17 24.48 -21.62
C GLN A 110 -4.19 23.52 -22.22
N ALA A 111 -4.12 22.26 -21.86
CA ALA A 111 -5.21 21.33 -22.08
C ALA A 111 -6.33 21.62 -21.06
N ILE A 112 -7.45 22.13 -21.55
CA ILE A 112 -8.65 22.42 -20.76
C ILE A 112 -9.85 21.67 -21.33
N ASP A 113 -10.89 21.51 -20.53
CA ASP A 113 -12.16 20.95 -21.00
C ASP A 113 -13.34 21.79 -20.50
N ASP A 114 -13.92 22.58 -21.40
CA ASP A 114 -15.14 23.36 -21.18
C ASP A 114 -16.41 22.64 -21.66
N THR A 115 -16.29 21.35 -22.02
CA THR A 115 -17.36 20.54 -22.61
C THR A 115 -17.98 19.54 -21.63
N TRP A 116 -17.93 19.82 -20.33
CA TRP A 116 -18.40 18.90 -19.29
C TRP A 116 -17.81 17.49 -19.48
N HIS A 117 -16.48 17.34 -19.44
CA HIS A 117 -15.69 16.10 -19.58
C HIS A 117 -15.65 15.41 -20.96
N MET A 118 -16.49 15.78 -21.93
CA MET A 118 -16.59 15.05 -23.20
C MET A 118 -15.27 15.02 -23.99
N TYR A 119 -14.58 16.15 -24.05
CA TYR A 119 -13.34 16.27 -24.80
C TYR A 119 -12.21 15.47 -24.15
N THR A 120 -12.09 15.54 -22.82
CA THR A 120 -11.12 14.73 -22.07
C THR A 120 -11.40 13.24 -22.23
N VAL A 121 -12.67 12.82 -22.12
CA VAL A 121 -13.07 11.42 -22.31
C VAL A 121 -12.71 10.90 -23.72
N HIS A 122 -12.83 11.74 -24.76
CA HIS A 122 -12.38 11.38 -26.10
C HIS A 122 -10.88 11.05 -26.14
N HIS A 123 -10.04 11.93 -25.57
CA HIS A 123 -8.59 11.74 -25.52
C HIS A 123 -8.17 10.56 -24.64
N VAL A 124 -8.87 10.31 -23.52
CA VAL A 124 -8.65 9.12 -22.70
C VAL A 124 -8.91 7.84 -23.49
N ARG A 125 -10.00 7.77 -24.26
CA ARG A 125 -10.29 6.60 -25.11
C ARG A 125 -9.23 6.40 -26.20
N GLN A 126 -8.74 7.48 -26.80
CA GLN A 126 -7.66 7.42 -27.77
C GLN A 126 -6.36 6.92 -27.14
N LEU A 127 -6.01 7.41 -25.95
CA LEU A 127 -4.83 6.95 -25.22
C LEU A 127 -4.96 5.48 -24.81
N ALA A 128 -6.12 5.06 -24.31
CA ALA A 128 -6.40 3.66 -23.94
C ALA A 128 -6.20 2.66 -25.09
N SER A 129 -6.31 3.11 -26.36
CA SER A 129 -6.02 2.25 -27.52
C SER A 129 -4.51 2.10 -27.83
N GLN A 130 -3.67 2.89 -27.16
CA GLN A 130 -2.24 3.02 -27.45
C GLN A 130 -1.33 2.54 -26.32
N VAL A 131 -1.84 2.31 -25.12
CA VAL A 131 -1.05 1.94 -23.93
C VAL A 131 -1.76 0.87 -23.11
N ASP A 132 -1.04 0.24 -22.19
CA ASP A 132 -1.61 -0.78 -21.29
C ASP A 132 -2.25 -0.09 -20.05
N ILE A 133 -1.59 0.94 -19.51
CA ILE A 133 -2.06 1.71 -18.36
C ILE A 133 -2.27 3.18 -18.74
N VAL A 134 -3.44 3.71 -18.39
CA VAL A 134 -3.81 5.10 -18.62
C VAL A 134 -3.91 5.83 -17.29
N ALA A 135 -3.05 6.81 -17.09
CA ALA A 135 -3.09 7.76 -16.00
C ALA A 135 -3.59 9.13 -16.49
N VAL A 136 -4.53 9.71 -15.75
CA VAL A 136 -5.08 11.03 -16.03
C VAL A 136 -4.88 11.92 -14.81
N TYR A 137 -4.04 12.94 -14.97
CA TYR A 137 -3.88 14.01 -13.98
C TYR A 137 -4.90 15.11 -14.23
N VAL A 138 -5.62 15.54 -13.20
CA VAL A 138 -6.63 16.58 -13.32
C VAL A 138 -6.51 17.61 -12.21
N HIS A 139 -6.39 18.89 -12.59
CA HIS A 139 -6.39 20.01 -11.66
C HIS A 139 -7.83 20.53 -11.50
N TRP A 140 -8.48 20.30 -10.35
CA TRP A 140 -9.95 20.38 -10.21
C TRP A 140 -10.46 20.73 -8.80
N SER A 141 -11.79 20.71 -8.61
CA SER A 141 -12.43 20.90 -7.29
C SER A 141 -12.13 22.28 -6.68
N GLU A 142 -12.40 22.45 -5.38
CA GLU A 142 -12.31 23.73 -4.69
C GLU A 142 -11.19 23.72 -3.64
N GLU A 143 -10.52 24.86 -3.47
CA GLU A 143 -9.44 25.01 -2.48
C GLU A 143 -9.93 24.70 -1.05
N ARG A 144 -9.14 23.90 -0.33
CA ARG A 144 -9.30 23.54 1.08
C ARG A 144 -10.57 22.75 1.41
N GLN A 145 -11.25 22.19 0.40
CA GLN A 145 -12.37 21.27 0.63
C GLN A 145 -11.87 19.85 0.82
N GLU A 146 -12.32 19.19 1.89
CA GLU A 146 -11.95 17.80 2.21
C GLU A 146 -12.72 16.79 1.35
N VAL A 147 -13.87 17.19 0.84
CA VAL A 147 -14.74 16.39 -0.01
C VAL A 147 -14.65 16.95 -1.43
N PRO A 148 -14.33 16.12 -2.44
CA PRO A 148 -14.32 16.56 -3.82
C PRO A 148 -15.74 17.01 -4.23
N THR A 149 -15.80 18.02 -5.09
CA THR A 149 -17.08 18.49 -5.63
C THR A 149 -17.81 17.40 -6.43
N ASP A 150 -19.14 17.50 -6.50
CA ASP A 150 -19.98 16.55 -7.26
C ASP A 150 -19.55 16.44 -8.74
N TRP A 151 -19.08 17.54 -9.34
CA TRP A 151 -18.63 17.53 -10.73
C TRP A 151 -17.28 16.83 -10.89
N ALA A 152 -16.35 16.96 -9.93
CA ALA A 152 -15.09 16.23 -9.93
C ALA A 152 -15.34 14.72 -9.78
N MET A 153 -16.26 14.32 -8.90
CA MET A 153 -16.68 12.91 -8.77
C MET A 153 -17.32 12.36 -10.06
N ARG A 154 -18.16 13.14 -10.75
CA ARG A 154 -18.72 12.74 -12.05
C ARG A 154 -17.66 12.64 -13.14
N MET A 155 -16.70 13.56 -13.17
CA MET A 155 -15.59 13.52 -14.12
C MET A 155 -14.72 12.29 -13.87
N ALA A 156 -14.29 12.03 -12.63
CA ALA A 156 -13.50 10.84 -12.28
C ALA A 156 -14.17 9.55 -12.73
N ARG A 157 -15.50 9.42 -12.51
CA ARG A 157 -16.28 8.28 -13.01
C ARG A 157 -16.23 8.17 -14.54
N ALA A 158 -16.48 9.26 -15.26
CA ALA A 158 -16.46 9.26 -16.72
C ALA A 158 -15.08 8.90 -17.29
N LEU A 159 -13.98 9.33 -16.65
CA LEU A 159 -12.62 8.97 -17.05
C LEU A 159 -12.34 7.48 -16.83
N ARG A 160 -12.77 6.92 -15.69
CA ARG A 160 -12.66 5.48 -15.43
C ARG A 160 -13.44 4.66 -16.45
N GLU A 161 -14.69 5.04 -16.72
CA GLU A 161 -15.53 4.41 -17.76
C GLU A 161 -14.93 4.55 -19.18
N ALA A 162 -14.10 5.56 -19.41
CA ALA A 162 -13.39 5.76 -20.67
C ALA A 162 -12.10 4.93 -20.83
N GLY A 163 -11.63 4.27 -19.76
CA GLY A 163 -10.42 3.43 -19.77
C GLY A 163 -9.27 3.95 -18.91
N ALA A 164 -9.48 4.98 -18.08
CA ALA A 164 -8.46 5.39 -17.10
C ALA A 164 -8.31 4.35 -15.99
N HIS A 165 -7.07 3.94 -15.74
CA HIS A 165 -6.70 3.07 -14.61
C HIS A 165 -6.30 3.90 -13.39
N LEU A 166 -5.69 5.06 -13.62
CA LEU A 166 -5.32 6.01 -12.58
C LEU A 166 -5.94 7.37 -12.88
N VAL A 167 -6.63 7.95 -11.90
CA VAL A 167 -7.09 9.34 -11.96
C VAL A 167 -6.53 10.08 -10.75
N ILE A 168 -5.69 11.09 -10.99
CA ILE A 168 -4.91 11.76 -9.94
C ILE A 168 -5.30 13.24 -9.93
N GLY A 169 -5.90 13.67 -8.84
CA GLY A 169 -6.40 15.02 -8.64
C GLY A 169 -5.41 15.93 -7.92
N SER A 170 -5.52 17.23 -8.18
CA SER A 170 -4.88 18.31 -7.41
C SER A 170 -5.75 19.57 -7.43
N HIS A 171 -5.24 20.65 -6.81
CA HIS A 171 -5.87 21.97 -6.56
C HIS A 171 -6.50 22.21 -5.17
N PRO A 172 -7.15 21.24 -4.48
CA PRO A 172 -7.67 21.49 -3.13
C PRO A 172 -6.60 21.89 -2.09
N HIS A 173 -5.32 21.70 -2.38
CA HIS A 173 -4.17 21.96 -1.49
C HIS A 173 -4.15 21.17 -0.17
N ILE A 174 -5.15 20.33 0.05
CA ILE A 174 -5.25 19.39 1.17
C ILE A 174 -5.55 17.99 0.64
N LEU A 175 -5.34 16.97 1.47
CA LEU A 175 -5.67 15.59 1.14
C LEU A 175 -7.18 15.41 0.93
N ASN A 176 -7.55 14.61 -0.07
CA ASN A 176 -8.91 14.06 -0.24
C ASN A 176 -8.82 12.53 -0.24
N GLY A 177 -9.98 11.86 -0.15
CA GLY A 177 -10.04 10.40 -0.12
C GLY A 177 -9.65 9.72 -1.44
N PHE A 178 -9.59 8.39 -1.37
CA PHE A 178 -9.34 7.49 -2.49
C PHE A 178 -10.61 6.71 -2.85
N ASP A 179 -10.75 6.39 -4.13
CA ASP A 179 -11.76 5.49 -4.68
C ASP A 179 -11.05 4.40 -5.48
N TYR A 180 -10.93 3.21 -4.90
CA TYR A 180 -10.23 2.07 -5.45
C TYR A 180 -11.14 0.85 -5.51
N ASP A 181 -11.32 0.28 -6.70
CA ASP A 181 -12.16 -0.91 -6.91
C ASP A 181 -11.35 -2.22 -7.07
N GLY A 182 -10.04 -2.18 -6.84
CA GLY A 182 -9.14 -3.31 -7.06
C GLY A 182 -8.52 -3.36 -8.46
N ARG A 183 -8.88 -2.44 -9.36
CA ARG A 183 -8.31 -2.33 -10.71
C ARG A 183 -8.03 -0.88 -11.14
N CYS A 184 -8.89 0.05 -10.77
CA CYS A 184 -8.81 1.47 -11.08
C CYS A 184 -8.79 2.28 -9.79
N LEU A 185 -7.82 3.18 -9.65
CA LEU A 185 -7.65 4.04 -8.49
C LEU A 185 -7.88 5.51 -8.87
N THR A 186 -8.75 6.19 -8.13
CA THR A 186 -8.85 7.65 -8.11
C THR A 186 -8.30 8.18 -6.80
N ALA A 187 -7.29 9.05 -6.88
CA ALA A 187 -6.84 9.88 -5.77
C ALA A 187 -7.36 11.29 -5.98
N TYR A 188 -8.35 11.75 -5.19
CA TYR A 188 -9.01 13.03 -5.47
C TYR A 188 -8.14 14.26 -5.20
N SER A 189 -7.19 14.16 -4.27
CA SER A 189 -6.15 15.15 -4.02
C SER A 189 -5.06 14.56 -3.12
N LEU A 190 -3.80 14.74 -3.50
CA LEU A 190 -2.62 14.34 -2.71
C LEU A 190 -2.07 15.45 -1.82
N GLY A 191 -2.78 16.59 -1.73
CA GLY A 191 -2.33 17.76 -0.99
C GLY A 191 -1.11 18.44 -1.63
N ASN A 192 -0.41 19.25 -0.84
CA ASN A 192 0.80 19.93 -1.29
C ASN A 192 2.03 19.04 -1.11
N PHE A 193 2.87 18.95 -2.14
CA PHE A 193 4.19 18.33 -2.03
C PHE A 193 5.24 19.37 -1.63
N VAL A 194 5.42 20.42 -2.46
CA VAL A 194 6.27 21.58 -2.15
C VAL A 194 5.41 22.84 -2.15
N PHE A 195 5.36 23.55 -1.03
CA PHE A 195 4.54 24.75 -0.86
C PHE A 195 5.10 25.64 0.26
N THR A 196 4.72 26.92 0.26
CA THR A 196 5.12 27.81 1.36
C THR A 196 4.48 27.37 2.68
N THR A 197 5.20 27.49 3.78
CA THR A 197 4.68 27.11 5.10
C THR A 197 3.60 28.10 5.54
N ARG A 198 2.41 27.57 5.88
CA ARG A 198 1.23 28.32 6.32
C ARG A 198 0.75 27.78 7.66
N PRO A 199 1.46 28.08 8.78
CA PRO A 199 1.16 27.50 10.10
C PRO A 199 -0.27 27.77 10.58
N GLU A 200 -0.91 28.83 10.06
CA GLU A 200 -2.30 29.19 10.32
C GLU A 200 -3.33 28.23 9.68
N ILE A 201 -2.91 27.39 8.73
CA ILE A 201 -3.73 26.32 8.13
C ILE A 201 -2.90 25.02 8.09
N PRO A 202 -2.80 24.28 9.21
CA PRO A 202 -1.93 23.11 9.36
C PRO A 202 -2.06 22.05 8.25
N ARG A 203 -3.28 21.85 7.75
CA ARG A 203 -3.56 20.85 6.69
C ARG A 203 -2.91 21.18 5.35
N LEU A 204 -2.56 22.45 5.08
CA LEU A 204 -1.81 22.81 3.86
C LEU A 204 -0.36 22.32 3.89
N GLN A 205 0.14 21.90 5.06
CA GLN A 205 1.46 21.31 5.20
C GLN A 205 1.43 19.79 5.16
N ILE A 206 0.26 19.16 5.08
CA ILE A 206 0.13 17.71 5.00
C ILE A 206 -0.14 17.36 3.53
N GLY A 207 0.70 16.51 2.97
CA GLY A 207 0.53 15.95 1.64
C GLY A 207 0.84 14.45 1.65
N ALA A 208 0.87 13.83 0.48
CA ALA A 208 1.29 12.45 0.37
C ALA A 208 1.97 12.12 -0.96
N VAL A 209 2.83 11.11 -0.93
CA VAL A 209 3.29 10.42 -2.13
C VAL A 209 2.41 9.20 -2.33
N LEU A 210 1.89 9.03 -3.56
CA LEU A 210 1.14 7.85 -3.95
C LEU A 210 2.09 6.89 -4.68
N GLU A 211 2.18 5.65 -4.19
CA GLU A 211 2.89 4.57 -4.85
C GLU A 211 1.89 3.57 -5.41
N VAL A 212 2.07 3.16 -6.66
CA VAL A 212 1.16 2.25 -7.36
C VAL A 212 1.97 1.22 -8.14
N THR A 213 1.64 -0.06 -7.94
CA THR A 213 2.11 -1.16 -8.79
C THR A 213 1.04 -1.51 -9.80
N VAL A 214 1.42 -1.67 -11.06
CA VAL A 214 0.51 -1.93 -12.18
C VAL A 214 0.99 -3.10 -13.04
N SER A 215 0.05 -3.81 -13.63
CA SER A 215 0.24 -4.81 -14.69
C SER A 215 -0.44 -4.38 -15.99
N LYS A 216 -0.60 -5.28 -16.97
CA LYS A 216 -1.37 -4.95 -18.19
C LYS A 216 -2.88 -4.96 -17.94
N GLU A 217 -3.28 -5.52 -16.80
CA GLU A 217 -4.65 -5.71 -16.41
C GLU A 217 -5.17 -4.50 -15.63
N GLY A 218 -4.30 -3.76 -14.93
CA GLY A 218 -4.66 -2.55 -14.19
C GLY A 218 -3.75 -2.31 -12.99
N VAL A 219 -4.30 -1.66 -11.96
CA VAL A 219 -3.63 -1.51 -10.66
C VAL A 219 -3.64 -2.85 -9.92
N GLU A 220 -2.49 -3.27 -9.42
CA GLU A 220 -2.33 -4.48 -8.59
C GLU A 220 -2.27 -4.15 -7.10
N SER A 221 -1.56 -3.06 -6.76
CA SER A 221 -1.50 -2.55 -5.41
C SER A 221 -1.27 -1.04 -5.40
N ALA A 222 -1.72 -0.40 -4.33
CA ALA A 222 -1.51 1.03 -4.12
C ALA A 222 -1.23 1.29 -2.63
N SER A 223 -0.33 2.22 -2.37
CA SER A 223 -0.02 2.69 -1.02
C SER A 223 0.16 4.20 -1.02
N VAL A 224 -0.04 4.81 0.14
CA VAL A 224 0.12 6.23 0.37
C VAL A 224 1.14 6.44 1.48
N ILE A 225 2.12 7.30 1.21
CA ILE A 225 3.15 7.71 2.14
C ILE A 225 2.85 9.14 2.57
N PRO A 226 2.36 9.37 3.81
CA PRO A 226 2.14 10.72 4.31
C PRO A 226 3.44 11.53 4.32
N THR A 227 3.32 12.81 3.98
CA THR A 227 4.43 13.76 3.97
C THR A 227 4.03 15.04 4.68
N ARG A 228 5.03 15.76 5.18
CA ARG A 228 4.88 17.08 5.77
C ARG A 228 5.79 18.10 5.12
N ILE A 229 5.31 19.33 5.02
CA ILE A 229 6.09 20.48 4.60
C ILE A 229 6.60 21.20 5.84
N VAL A 230 7.93 21.28 5.97
CA VAL A 230 8.63 21.99 7.04
C VAL A 230 9.55 23.01 6.38
N TRP A 231 9.28 24.31 6.59
CA TRP A 231 10.04 25.42 6.00
C TRP A 231 10.21 25.32 4.47
N GLY A 232 9.12 25.02 3.77
CA GLY A 232 9.12 24.88 2.30
C GLY A 232 9.73 23.57 1.77
N ARG A 233 10.21 22.67 2.65
CA ARG A 233 10.77 21.38 2.30
C ARG A 233 9.83 20.25 2.68
N THR A 234 9.64 19.30 1.77
CA THR A 234 8.90 18.05 2.02
C THR A 234 9.77 17.05 2.78
N ILE A 235 9.20 16.43 3.80
CA ILE A 235 9.75 15.27 4.50
C ILE A 235 8.70 14.16 4.56
N VAL A 236 9.14 12.90 4.57
CA VAL A 236 8.26 11.79 4.93
C VAL A 236 7.82 11.98 6.38
N ASP A 237 6.53 11.78 6.64
CA ASP A 237 6.00 11.88 8.00
C ASP A 237 6.24 10.57 8.77
N GLU A 238 7.23 10.59 9.65
CA GLU A 238 7.53 9.50 10.58
C GLU A 238 7.13 9.84 12.02
N SER A 239 6.39 10.93 12.22
CA SER A 239 5.88 11.33 13.52
C SER A 239 4.66 10.49 13.92
N PRO A 240 4.28 10.43 15.22
CA PRO A 240 3.04 9.78 15.66
C PRO A 240 1.77 10.28 14.93
N GLU A 241 1.79 11.51 14.42
CA GLU A 241 0.73 12.15 13.65
C GLU A 241 0.48 11.47 12.28
N LYS A 242 1.45 10.67 11.78
CA LYS A 242 1.28 9.82 10.60
C LYS A 242 0.04 8.94 10.70
N GLU A 243 -0.18 8.30 11.85
CA GLU A 243 -1.33 7.42 12.07
C GLU A 243 -2.66 8.19 12.04
N GLU A 244 -2.66 9.45 12.51
CA GLU A 244 -3.84 10.31 12.40
C GLU A 244 -4.14 10.67 10.94
N THR A 245 -3.11 10.98 10.16
CA THR A 245 -3.23 11.27 8.73
C THR A 245 -3.78 10.06 7.97
N LEU A 246 -3.29 8.85 8.24
CA LEU A 246 -3.80 7.61 7.63
C LEU A 246 -5.25 7.32 8.04
N ARG A 247 -5.60 7.50 9.32
CA ARG A 247 -7.00 7.39 9.79
C ARG A 247 -7.92 8.42 9.15
N TRP A 248 -7.43 9.64 8.93
CA TRP A 248 -8.17 10.68 8.24
C TRP A 248 -8.39 10.32 6.76
N LEU A 249 -7.34 9.88 6.05
CA LEU A 249 -7.45 9.39 4.67
C LEU A 249 -8.43 8.22 4.54
N SER A 250 -8.39 7.25 5.45
CA SER A 250 -9.39 6.18 5.56
C SER A 250 -10.80 6.76 5.71
N SER A 251 -10.98 7.73 6.61
CA SER A 251 -12.29 8.36 6.82
C SER A 251 -12.84 9.09 5.60
N LEU A 252 -11.98 9.77 4.84
CA LEU A 252 -12.34 10.45 3.59
C LEU A 252 -12.68 9.45 2.48
N SER A 253 -12.02 8.30 2.46
CA SER A 253 -12.17 7.25 1.44
C SER A 253 -13.43 6.38 1.64
N ASN A 254 -14.05 6.44 2.82
CA ASN A 254 -15.24 5.65 3.17
C ASN A 254 -16.41 5.80 2.19
N ALA A 255 -16.58 6.98 1.59
CA ALA A 255 -17.65 7.25 0.64
C ALA A 255 -17.61 6.32 -0.59
N TRP A 256 -16.43 5.80 -0.92
CA TRP A 256 -16.18 4.90 -2.04
C TRP A 256 -15.88 3.47 -1.62
N GLN A 257 -16.14 3.12 -0.35
CA GLN A 257 -15.80 1.79 0.16
C GLN A 257 -14.32 1.48 -0.10
N THR A 258 -13.45 2.43 0.20
CA THR A 258 -12.00 2.28 0.13
C THR A 258 -11.45 2.54 1.53
N ASP A 259 -10.50 1.72 1.97
CA ASP A 259 -9.83 1.93 3.25
C ASP A 259 -8.35 2.26 3.04
N VAL A 260 -7.76 2.92 4.03
CA VAL A 260 -6.33 3.14 4.13
C VAL A 260 -5.88 2.56 5.46
N ASP A 261 -5.09 1.50 5.42
CA ASP A 261 -4.65 0.83 6.64
C ASP A 261 -3.53 1.60 7.36
N ARG A 262 -3.07 1.08 8.50
CA ARG A 262 -2.04 1.72 9.32
C ARG A 262 -0.66 1.74 8.66
N GLN A 263 -0.45 0.94 7.63
CA GLN A 263 0.78 0.88 6.85
C GLN A 263 0.70 1.78 5.61
N GLY A 264 -0.46 2.40 5.35
CA GLY A 264 -0.70 3.23 4.18
C GLY A 264 -1.14 2.45 2.95
N ASN A 265 -1.44 1.15 3.04
CA ASN A 265 -2.00 0.44 1.89
C ASN A 265 -3.41 0.96 1.60
N ILE A 266 -3.69 1.27 0.33
CA ILE A 266 -5.01 1.65 -0.15
C ILE A 266 -5.71 0.37 -0.60
N LEU A 267 -6.80 0.03 0.07
CA LEU A 267 -7.46 -1.27 -0.07
C LEU A 267 -8.88 -1.05 -0.60
N PRO A 268 -9.31 -1.76 -1.66
CA PRO A 268 -10.73 -1.81 -1.97
C PRO A 268 -11.45 -2.46 -0.78
N ALA A 269 -12.53 -1.86 -0.30
CA ALA A 269 -13.40 -2.52 0.65
C ALA A 269 -14.34 -3.45 -0.14
N LEU A 270 -13.83 -4.67 -0.34
CA LEU A 270 -14.58 -5.74 -0.99
C LEU A 270 -15.75 -6.21 -0.13
N PHE A 271 -15.64 -6.08 1.19
CA PHE A 271 -16.66 -6.52 2.13
C PHE A 271 -17.05 -5.43 3.12
N SER A 272 -18.36 -5.31 3.35
CA SER A 272 -18.96 -4.24 4.15
C SER A 272 -18.59 -4.28 5.64
N ASP A 273 -18.22 -5.45 6.14
CA ASP A 273 -17.89 -5.80 7.53
C ASP A 273 -16.38 -5.92 7.79
N LEU A 274 -15.54 -5.63 6.80
CA LEU A 274 -14.09 -5.53 6.98
C LEU A 274 -13.60 -4.10 7.19
N ARG A 275 -14.46 -3.09 7.10
CA ARG A 275 -14.05 -1.69 7.25
C ARG A 275 -13.33 -1.47 8.58
N ARG A 276 -12.06 -1.05 8.51
CA ARG A 276 -11.16 -0.82 9.67
C ARG A 276 -10.84 -2.08 10.47
N HIS A 277 -11.19 -3.25 9.95
CA HIS A 277 -10.82 -4.52 10.54
C HIS A 277 -9.35 -4.82 10.23
N TRP A 278 -8.60 -5.31 11.22
CA TRP A 278 -7.16 -5.57 11.06
C TRP A 278 -6.83 -6.53 9.90
N ALA A 279 -7.75 -7.45 9.59
CA ALA A 279 -7.60 -8.42 8.50
C ALA A 279 -8.01 -7.89 7.12
N GLN A 280 -8.45 -6.63 6.97
CA GLN A 280 -8.94 -6.12 5.69
C GLN A 280 -7.90 -6.27 4.58
N ALA A 281 -6.66 -5.85 4.84
CA ALA A 281 -5.58 -5.93 3.85
C ALA A 281 -5.34 -7.36 3.36
N THR A 282 -5.17 -8.28 4.31
CA THR A 282 -4.91 -9.69 4.07
C THR A 282 -6.07 -10.34 3.31
N VAL A 283 -7.31 -10.15 3.77
CA VAL A 283 -8.49 -10.72 3.12
C VAL A 283 -8.66 -10.16 1.71
N THR A 284 -8.50 -8.85 1.53
CA THR A 284 -8.60 -8.23 0.21
C THR A 284 -7.59 -8.82 -0.78
N ARG A 285 -6.33 -9.02 -0.36
CA ARG A 285 -5.30 -9.64 -1.22
C ARG A 285 -5.68 -11.08 -1.62
N LEU A 286 -6.18 -11.86 -0.66
CA LEU A 286 -6.62 -13.23 -0.93
C LEU A 286 -7.89 -13.30 -1.78
N VAL A 287 -8.76 -12.29 -1.76
CA VAL A 287 -9.88 -12.21 -2.72
C VAL A 287 -9.37 -11.89 -4.11
N LEU A 288 -8.45 -10.93 -4.25
CA LEU A 288 -7.88 -10.55 -5.55
C LEU A 288 -7.10 -11.70 -6.20
N SER A 289 -6.50 -12.59 -5.40
CA SER A 289 -5.86 -13.81 -5.91
C SER A 289 -6.85 -14.95 -6.21
N GLY A 290 -8.14 -14.78 -5.94
CA GLY A 290 -9.16 -15.82 -6.11
C GLY A 290 -9.19 -16.89 -5.01
N ALA A 291 -8.42 -16.73 -3.94
CA ALA A 291 -8.38 -17.67 -2.82
C ALA A 291 -9.63 -17.57 -1.93
N ILE A 292 -10.11 -16.34 -1.66
CA ILE A 292 -11.31 -16.08 -0.85
C ILE A 292 -12.46 -15.61 -1.74
N GLU A 293 -13.65 -16.14 -1.45
CA GLU A 293 -14.92 -15.57 -1.89
C GLU A 293 -15.70 -15.08 -0.67
N GLY A 294 -16.44 -13.99 -0.83
CA GLY A 294 -17.37 -13.49 0.19
C GLY A 294 -18.74 -14.16 0.12
N TYR A 295 -19.59 -13.83 1.08
CA TYR A 295 -20.98 -14.27 1.06
C TYR A 295 -21.82 -13.43 0.08
N PRO A 296 -22.98 -13.94 -0.41
CA PRO A 296 -23.87 -13.21 -1.31
C PRO A 296 -24.40 -11.87 -0.76
N ASP A 297 -24.32 -11.66 0.55
CA ASP A 297 -24.72 -10.44 1.26
C ASP A 297 -23.60 -9.38 1.33
N ASN A 298 -22.49 -9.57 0.61
CA ASN A 298 -21.32 -8.69 0.60
C ASN A 298 -20.61 -8.57 1.96
N THR A 299 -20.62 -9.66 2.73
CA THR A 299 -19.88 -9.81 4.00
C THR A 299 -18.77 -10.86 3.89
N PHE A 300 -17.73 -10.71 4.71
CA PHE A 300 -16.70 -11.72 4.92
C PHE A 300 -16.93 -12.54 6.19
N ARG A 301 -17.55 -11.93 7.21
CA ARG A 301 -17.77 -12.43 8.56
C ARG A 301 -16.44 -12.73 9.27
N PRO A 302 -15.58 -11.73 9.50
CA PRO A 302 -14.22 -11.94 9.99
C PRO A 302 -14.14 -12.68 11.33
N GLU A 303 -15.12 -12.45 12.22
CA GLU A 303 -15.19 -13.03 13.56
C GLU A 303 -15.92 -14.39 13.60
N ALA A 304 -16.49 -14.84 12.48
CA ALA A 304 -17.12 -16.15 12.44
C ALA A 304 -16.06 -17.24 12.46
N MET A 305 -16.35 -18.34 13.16
CA MET A 305 -15.48 -19.50 13.21
C MET A 305 -15.45 -20.17 11.83
N ILE A 306 -14.26 -20.52 11.35
CA ILE A 306 -14.12 -21.20 10.06
C ILE A 306 -14.33 -22.71 10.25
N SER A 307 -15.05 -23.33 9.32
CA SER A 307 -15.23 -24.79 9.27
C SER A 307 -14.07 -25.48 8.53
N LYS A 308 -13.89 -26.79 8.73
CA LYS A 308 -12.87 -27.60 8.03
C LYS A 308 -13.06 -27.58 6.52
N GLY A 309 -14.31 -27.59 6.05
CA GLY A 309 -14.64 -27.47 4.63
C GLY A 309 -14.30 -26.11 4.04
N GLU A 310 -14.55 -25.02 4.77
CA GLU A 310 -14.15 -23.67 4.35
C GLU A 310 -12.63 -23.51 4.35
N PHE A 311 -11.93 -24.05 5.35
CA PHE A 311 -10.47 -24.11 5.36
C PHE A 311 -9.95 -24.89 4.15
N ALA A 312 -10.51 -26.06 3.85
CA ALA A 312 -10.10 -26.87 2.71
C ALA A 312 -10.26 -26.12 1.38
N ALA A 313 -11.39 -25.42 1.20
CA ALA A 313 -11.64 -24.61 0.01
C ALA A 313 -10.63 -23.46 -0.11
N LEU A 314 -10.43 -22.71 0.98
CA LEU A 314 -9.49 -21.60 1.02
C LEU A 314 -8.06 -22.08 0.72
N PHE A 315 -7.58 -23.11 1.41
CA PHE A 315 -6.23 -23.62 1.23
C PHE A 315 -6.02 -24.18 -0.19
N SER A 316 -6.93 -25.01 -0.69
CA SER A 316 -6.83 -25.58 -2.05
C SER A 316 -6.76 -24.51 -3.14
N ARG A 317 -7.61 -23.47 -3.06
CA ARG A 317 -7.57 -22.35 -4.02
C ARG A 317 -6.29 -21.53 -3.95
N THR A 318 -5.59 -21.57 -2.81
CA THR A 318 -4.36 -20.81 -2.61
C THR A 318 -3.13 -21.57 -3.14
N VAL A 319 -3.10 -22.90 -3.00
CA VAL A 319 -1.90 -23.72 -3.28
C VAL A 319 -1.99 -24.53 -4.58
N SER A 320 -3.05 -24.38 -5.37
CA SER A 320 -3.23 -25.14 -6.61
C SER A 320 -4.05 -24.40 -7.67
N GLU A 321 -3.98 -24.87 -8.91
CA GLU A 321 -4.76 -24.30 -10.01
C GLU A 321 -6.22 -24.79 -9.97
N PRO A 322 -7.19 -24.00 -10.49
CA PRO A 322 -8.59 -24.40 -10.53
C PRO A 322 -8.87 -25.74 -11.20
N ALA A 323 -8.03 -26.16 -12.14
CA ALA A 323 -8.18 -27.45 -12.81
C ALA A 323 -7.90 -28.63 -11.86
N ASP A 324 -6.98 -28.48 -10.91
CA ASP A 324 -6.50 -29.56 -10.05
C ASP A 324 -7.59 -29.98 -9.06
N TYR A 325 -8.14 -29.04 -8.28
CA TYR A 325 -9.18 -29.38 -7.31
C TYR A 325 -10.55 -29.62 -7.95
N LYS A 326 -10.87 -29.05 -9.12
CA LYS A 326 -12.15 -29.31 -9.80
C LYS A 326 -12.20 -30.70 -10.45
N SER A 327 -11.04 -31.27 -10.78
CA SER A 327 -10.94 -32.61 -11.39
C SER A 327 -10.48 -33.68 -10.40
N ALA A 328 -10.20 -33.30 -9.14
CA ALA A 328 -9.77 -34.21 -8.11
C ALA A 328 -10.79 -35.34 -7.90
N VAL A 329 -10.29 -36.58 -7.86
CA VAL A 329 -11.06 -37.77 -7.53
C VAL A 329 -10.66 -38.20 -6.13
N ALA A 330 -11.63 -38.33 -5.25
CA ALA A 330 -11.37 -38.74 -3.87
C ALA A 330 -10.74 -40.15 -3.82
N PRO A 331 -9.83 -40.42 -2.87
CA PRO A 331 -9.21 -41.72 -2.72
C PRO A 331 -10.24 -42.80 -2.38
N GLN A 332 -9.90 -44.07 -2.66
CA GLN A 332 -10.77 -45.19 -2.32
C GLN A 332 -11.09 -45.21 -0.82
N GLY A 333 -12.37 -45.30 -0.48
CA GLY A 333 -12.83 -45.29 0.91
C GLY A 333 -13.04 -43.90 1.50
N PHE A 334 -13.06 -42.85 0.68
CA PHE A 334 -13.42 -41.50 1.13
C PHE A 334 -14.86 -41.43 1.66
N THR A 335 -15.05 -40.84 2.83
CA THR A 335 -16.36 -40.75 3.50
C THR A 335 -16.65 -39.39 4.15
N LEU A 336 -15.87 -38.34 3.87
CA LEU A 336 -16.03 -37.05 4.56
C LEU A 336 -17.20 -36.21 4.03
N CYS A 337 -17.58 -36.35 2.77
CA CYS A 337 -18.71 -35.65 2.14
C CYS A 337 -19.15 -36.33 0.85
N ASP A 338 -20.35 -35.98 0.38
CA ASP A 338 -20.92 -36.47 -0.87
C ASP A 338 -20.44 -35.65 -2.07
N GLU A 339 -20.37 -36.25 -3.26
CA GLU A 339 -19.98 -35.58 -4.52
C GLU A 339 -20.83 -34.34 -4.86
N THR A 340 -22.02 -34.24 -4.30
CA THR A 340 -22.94 -33.10 -4.50
C THR A 340 -22.67 -31.93 -3.55
N ASP A 341 -21.86 -32.13 -2.51
CA ASP A 341 -21.53 -31.08 -1.55
C ASP A 341 -20.54 -30.08 -2.15
N TRP A 342 -20.71 -28.79 -1.84
CA TRP A 342 -19.85 -27.76 -2.40
C TRP A 342 -18.39 -27.90 -1.93
N GLN A 343 -18.17 -28.49 -0.77
CA GLN A 343 -16.85 -28.76 -0.21
C GLN A 343 -16.12 -29.91 -0.92
N TYR A 344 -16.85 -30.81 -1.59
CA TYR A 344 -16.32 -32.04 -2.17
C TYR A 344 -15.04 -31.86 -2.99
N PRO A 345 -14.97 -30.96 -4.00
CA PRO A 345 -13.76 -30.84 -4.83
C PRO A 345 -12.51 -30.52 -4.01
N TYR A 346 -12.66 -29.72 -2.96
CA TYR A 346 -11.56 -29.30 -2.09
C TYR A 346 -11.15 -30.39 -1.10
N MET A 347 -12.13 -31.04 -0.47
CA MET A 347 -11.87 -32.14 0.46
C MET A 347 -11.27 -33.35 -0.28
N ALA A 348 -11.80 -33.69 -1.46
CA ALA A 348 -11.30 -34.75 -2.32
C ALA A 348 -9.86 -34.44 -2.77
N TYR A 349 -9.58 -33.20 -3.17
CA TYR A 349 -8.23 -32.75 -3.52
C TYR A 349 -7.26 -32.97 -2.36
N LEU A 350 -7.50 -32.37 -1.20
CA LEU A 350 -6.59 -32.50 -0.06
C LEU A 350 -6.42 -33.96 0.40
N ALA A 351 -7.48 -34.78 0.35
CA ALA A 351 -7.39 -36.20 0.68
C ALA A 351 -6.59 -36.99 -0.36
N SER A 352 -6.73 -36.66 -1.66
CA SER A 352 -5.96 -37.30 -2.74
C SER A 352 -4.46 -36.99 -2.65
N GLN A 353 -4.11 -35.81 -2.11
CA GLN A 353 -2.73 -35.41 -1.83
C GLN A 353 -2.21 -35.95 -0.48
N GLY A 354 -3.04 -36.69 0.28
CA GLY A 354 -2.67 -37.21 1.59
C GLY A 354 -2.52 -36.14 2.69
N LEU A 355 -2.98 -34.92 2.44
CA LEU A 355 -2.90 -33.80 3.38
C LEU A 355 -3.91 -33.93 4.52
N ILE A 356 -5.10 -34.45 4.21
CA ILE A 356 -6.14 -34.81 5.19
C ILE A 356 -6.47 -36.31 5.09
N PRO A 357 -6.99 -36.93 6.16
CA PRO A 357 -7.47 -38.31 6.10
C PRO A 357 -8.71 -38.42 5.19
N GLY A 358 -8.89 -39.56 4.52
CA GLY A 358 -10.04 -39.77 3.62
C GLY A 358 -11.35 -40.13 4.34
N SER A 359 -11.30 -40.65 5.56
CA SER A 359 -12.47 -41.26 6.22
C SER A 359 -12.54 -41.02 7.73
N ASP A 360 -11.72 -40.11 8.27
CA ASP A 360 -11.73 -39.79 9.70
C ASP A 360 -12.87 -38.81 10.01
N PRO A 361 -13.88 -39.18 10.82
CA PRO A 361 -14.99 -38.29 11.19
C PRO A 361 -14.55 -37.00 11.90
N SER A 362 -13.34 -36.95 12.47
CA SER A 362 -12.78 -35.70 13.02
C SER A 362 -12.66 -34.60 11.95
N TRP A 363 -12.61 -34.98 10.67
CA TRP A 363 -12.53 -34.10 9.51
C TRP A 363 -13.88 -33.82 8.83
N GLU A 364 -14.99 -34.02 9.54
CA GLU A 364 -16.32 -33.62 9.10
C GLU A 364 -16.33 -32.15 8.60
N PRO A 365 -16.75 -31.86 7.36
CA PRO A 365 -16.57 -30.54 6.74
C PRO A 365 -17.25 -29.38 7.48
N SER A 366 -18.37 -29.64 8.16
CA SER A 366 -19.09 -28.61 8.93
C SER A 366 -18.49 -28.33 10.31
N SER A 367 -17.56 -29.16 10.78
CA SER A 367 -16.93 -28.98 12.08
C SER A 367 -16.00 -27.78 12.07
N PRO A 368 -15.85 -27.05 13.19
CA PRO A 368 -14.86 -25.99 13.31
C PRO A 368 -13.45 -26.49 13.01
N CYS A 369 -12.67 -25.68 12.29
CA CYS A 369 -11.26 -25.92 12.06
C CYS A 369 -10.45 -25.32 13.21
N SER A 370 -9.66 -26.14 13.89
CA SER A 370 -8.70 -25.66 14.89
C SER A 370 -7.43 -25.13 14.23
N ARG A 371 -6.64 -24.36 15.00
CA ARG A 371 -5.34 -23.88 14.54
C ARG A 371 -4.39 -25.05 14.23
N LEU A 372 -4.45 -26.11 15.04
CA LEU A 372 -3.68 -27.33 14.84
C LEU A 372 -4.08 -28.09 13.57
N ASP A 373 -5.38 -28.21 13.27
CA ASP A 373 -5.85 -28.85 12.03
C ASP A 373 -5.24 -28.18 10.80
N ALA A 374 -5.32 -26.84 10.74
CA ALA A 374 -4.79 -26.06 9.63
C ALA A 374 -3.27 -26.18 9.50
N LEU A 375 -2.55 -26.04 10.61
CA LEU A 375 -1.08 -26.15 10.62
C LEU A 375 -0.60 -27.54 10.22
N THR A 376 -1.32 -28.59 10.59
CA THR A 376 -0.97 -29.97 10.21
C THR A 376 -1.04 -30.14 8.70
N VAL A 377 -2.10 -29.62 8.06
CA VAL A 377 -2.26 -29.63 6.60
C VAL A 377 -1.18 -28.79 5.92
N MET A 378 -0.91 -27.58 6.42
CA MET A 378 0.14 -26.70 5.90
C MET A 378 1.53 -27.32 6.00
N ARG A 379 1.85 -27.99 7.11
CA ARG A 379 3.14 -28.67 7.30
C ARG A 379 3.32 -29.79 6.30
N LYS A 380 2.32 -30.67 6.14
CA LYS A 380 2.38 -31.76 5.16
C LYS A 380 2.55 -31.24 3.74
N HIS A 381 1.84 -30.17 3.38
CA HIS A 381 2.01 -29.54 2.08
C HIS A 381 3.42 -28.98 1.91
N ALA A 382 3.94 -28.24 2.91
CA ALA A 382 5.29 -27.70 2.88
C ALA A 382 6.37 -28.80 2.72
N GLU A 383 6.25 -29.91 3.45
CA GLU A 383 7.15 -31.07 3.33
C GLU A 383 7.13 -31.64 1.90
N GLN A 384 5.94 -31.75 1.30
CA GLN A 384 5.78 -32.21 -0.09
C GLN A 384 6.41 -31.22 -1.09
N THR A 385 6.17 -29.92 -0.92
CA THR A 385 6.73 -28.86 -1.79
C THR A 385 8.26 -28.87 -1.74
N VAL A 386 8.85 -28.95 -0.54
CA VAL A 386 10.31 -29.01 -0.37
C VAL A 386 10.87 -30.31 -0.97
N ALA A 387 10.24 -31.44 -0.72
CA ALA A 387 10.68 -32.73 -1.28
C ALA A 387 10.63 -32.72 -2.81
N GLN A 388 9.60 -32.13 -3.41
CA GLN A 388 9.48 -31.98 -4.86
C GLN A 388 10.58 -31.08 -5.42
N ALA A 389 10.81 -29.91 -4.81
CA ALA A 389 11.87 -29.00 -5.24
C ALA A 389 13.27 -29.65 -5.15
N VAL A 390 13.54 -30.41 -4.08
CA VAL A 390 14.79 -31.17 -3.93
C VAL A 390 14.92 -32.25 -5.00
N TYR A 391 13.83 -32.97 -5.30
CA TYR A 391 13.83 -33.99 -6.34
C TYR A 391 14.05 -33.39 -7.74
N GLU A 392 13.48 -32.23 -8.03
CA GLU A 392 13.68 -31.53 -9.32
C GLU A 392 15.14 -31.04 -9.48
N VAL A 393 15.76 -30.58 -8.40
CA VAL A 393 17.18 -30.18 -8.41
C VAL A 393 18.09 -31.40 -8.53
N LEU A 394 17.94 -32.41 -7.68
CA LEU A 394 18.84 -33.57 -7.62
C LEU A 394 18.57 -34.60 -8.74
N GLY A 395 17.34 -34.70 -9.23
CA GLY A 395 16.96 -35.57 -10.35
C GLY A 395 17.38 -35.05 -11.72
N SER A 396 17.92 -33.83 -11.79
CA SER A 396 18.49 -33.24 -13.01
C SER A 396 19.99 -33.50 -13.19
N GLU A 397 20.67 -34.06 -12.18
CA GLU A 397 22.04 -34.56 -12.33
C GLU A 397 22.01 -36.01 -12.84
N GLU A 398 22.09 -36.19 -14.16
CA GLU A 398 22.51 -37.49 -14.72
C GLU A 398 23.93 -37.81 -14.22
N PRO A 399 24.22 -39.05 -13.80
CA PRO A 399 25.57 -39.40 -13.37
C PRO A 399 26.52 -39.27 -14.55
N ALA A 400 27.56 -38.44 -14.39
CA ALA A 400 28.67 -38.39 -15.33
C ALA A 400 29.25 -39.81 -15.48
N ASP A 401 29.34 -40.29 -16.72
CA ASP A 401 29.97 -41.56 -17.08
C ASP A 401 31.34 -41.67 -16.41
N GLU A 402 31.47 -42.56 -15.42
CA GLU A 402 32.73 -43.01 -14.85
C GLU A 402 33.44 -43.93 -15.86
N ASP A 403 33.91 -43.38 -16.98
CA ASP A 403 34.75 -44.13 -17.93
C ASP A 403 35.67 -43.21 -18.74
N GLU A 404 36.43 -42.33 -18.07
CA GLU A 404 37.68 -41.81 -18.64
C GLU A 404 38.67 -41.36 -17.55
N ALA A 405 39.60 -42.24 -17.21
CA ALA A 405 40.72 -41.92 -16.33
C ALA A 405 41.71 -40.97 -17.05
N PRO A 406 42.09 -39.82 -16.45
CA PRO A 406 43.12 -38.97 -17.04
C PRO A 406 44.51 -39.58 -16.80
N ALA A 407 45.31 -39.60 -17.86
CA ALA A 407 46.69 -40.08 -17.86
C ALA A 407 47.61 -39.27 -16.91
N PRO A 408 48.67 -39.88 -16.35
CA PRO A 408 49.54 -39.20 -15.38
C PRO A 408 50.45 -38.18 -16.06
N PRO A 409 50.80 -37.07 -15.39
CA PRO A 409 51.69 -36.07 -15.94
C PRO A 409 53.16 -36.53 -15.87
N ASP A 410 53.86 -36.19 -16.94
CA ASP A 410 55.29 -36.45 -17.15
C ASP A 410 56.16 -35.66 -16.16
N ARG A 411 57.22 -36.32 -15.68
CA ARG A 411 58.23 -35.75 -14.79
C ARG A 411 59.41 -35.28 -15.63
N SER A 412 59.65 -33.98 -15.70
CA SER A 412 60.99 -33.48 -15.98
C SER A 412 61.26 -32.14 -15.31
N GLU A 413 62.28 -32.21 -14.43
CA GLU A 413 63.23 -31.17 -14.05
C GLU A 413 62.98 -30.33 -12.79
N SER A 414 64.04 -30.33 -11.98
CA SER A 414 64.21 -29.81 -10.62
C SER A 414 65.16 -28.57 -10.67
N PRO A 415 65.72 -28.07 -9.55
CA PRO A 415 65.18 -26.93 -8.80
C PRO A 415 66.21 -25.79 -8.65
N GLU A 416 65.79 -24.54 -8.47
CA GLU A 416 66.63 -23.54 -7.80
C GLU A 416 65.77 -22.60 -6.94
N ASP A 417 66.09 -22.63 -5.65
CA ASP A 417 65.89 -21.60 -4.62
C ASP A 417 67.35 -21.17 -4.25
N PRO A 418 67.67 -19.97 -3.69
CA PRO A 418 66.90 -19.39 -2.60
C PRO A 418 67.05 -17.86 -2.30
N LEU A 419 66.30 -17.43 -1.27
CA LEU A 419 66.66 -16.48 -0.18
C LEU A 419 66.46 -14.95 -0.29
N ASP A 420 66.17 -14.45 0.93
CA ASP A 420 66.24 -13.10 1.52
C ASP A 420 65.10 -12.10 1.23
N SER A 421 64.57 -11.28 2.15
CA SER A 421 64.54 -11.11 3.63
C SER A 421 64.12 -9.64 3.90
N ASP A 422 63.79 -9.33 5.15
CA ASP A 422 63.49 -8.02 5.76
C ASP A 422 62.13 -7.36 5.42
N GLU A 423 61.21 -7.14 6.38
CA GLU A 423 61.23 -6.47 7.70
C GLU A 423 60.81 -4.99 7.67
N THR A 424 60.15 -4.60 8.78
CA THR A 424 59.80 -3.26 9.30
C THR A 424 58.43 -2.68 8.88
N GLN A 425 57.42 -2.67 9.78
CA GLN A 425 57.11 -1.67 10.84
C GLN A 425 56.89 -0.27 10.24
N GLY A 426 55.70 0.35 10.27
CA GLY A 426 54.86 0.72 11.42
C GLY A 426 54.88 2.26 11.56
N THR A 427 53.73 2.92 11.77
CA THR A 427 53.46 4.20 12.50
C THR A 427 52.33 5.06 11.88
N GLU A 428 51.34 5.42 12.71
CA GLU A 428 50.51 6.65 12.62
C GLU A 428 51.15 7.76 13.51
N PRO A 429 50.49 8.93 13.73
CA PRO A 429 50.30 10.11 12.88
C PRO A 429 50.92 11.38 13.53
N PRO A 430 50.74 12.61 12.97
CA PRO A 430 50.27 13.73 13.81
C PRO A 430 49.46 14.88 13.11
N PRO A 431 48.99 15.91 13.87
CA PRO A 431 47.97 16.92 13.51
C PRO A 431 48.51 18.38 13.34
N ASP A 432 47.66 19.34 12.93
CA ASP A 432 47.77 20.81 13.23
C ASP A 432 46.49 21.59 12.74
N SER A 433 45.73 22.32 13.60
CA SER A 433 45.64 23.80 13.84
C SER A 433 45.42 24.72 12.60
N GLY A 434 44.69 25.84 12.61
CA GLY A 434 43.96 26.65 13.61
C GLY A 434 43.25 27.88 12.95
N ASP A 435 42.42 28.58 13.74
CA ASP A 435 41.90 29.98 13.69
C ASP A 435 41.40 30.68 12.38
N GLN A 436 40.19 31.29 12.43
CA GLN A 436 39.98 32.74 12.64
C GLN A 436 38.51 33.23 12.49
N ASP A 437 38.13 34.09 13.45
CA ASP A 437 37.16 35.18 13.59
C ASP A 437 36.04 35.55 12.55
N GLU A 438 34.92 35.95 13.16
CA GLU A 438 33.67 36.67 12.79
C GLU A 438 33.79 37.92 11.86
N PRO A 439 32.70 38.51 11.26
CA PRO A 439 31.51 39.00 12.02
C PRO A 439 30.12 39.05 11.34
N LEU A 440 29.16 39.31 12.24
CA LEU A 440 27.73 39.65 12.12
C LEU A 440 27.33 40.69 11.05
N ALA A 441 26.11 40.53 10.52
CA ALA A 441 25.37 41.50 9.71
C ALA A 441 23.92 41.69 10.25
N PRO A 442 23.24 42.82 9.95
CA PRO A 442 22.41 43.54 10.92
C PRO A 442 20.90 43.29 10.83
N ALA A 443 20.22 43.61 11.94
CA ALA A 443 18.77 43.68 12.09
C ALA A 443 18.15 44.84 11.28
N LEU A 444 16.96 44.58 10.71
CA LEU A 444 16.09 45.58 10.09
C LEU A 444 14.81 45.80 10.94
N PRO A 445 14.15 46.97 10.81
CA PRO A 445 13.32 47.56 11.86
C PRO A 445 11.85 47.12 11.79
N GLY A 446 11.17 47.23 12.95
CA GLY A 446 9.77 46.86 13.15
C GLY A 446 8.77 47.69 12.33
N GLU A 447 7.71 47.01 11.94
CA GLU A 447 6.52 47.62 11.34
C GLU A 447 5.40 47.76 12.37
N ARG A 448 4.64 48.83 12.17
CA ARG A 448 3.64 49.40 13.06
C ARG A 448 2.30 48.70 12.86
N ASP A 449 1.60 48.48 13.97
CA ASP A 449 0.17 48.23 14.01
C ASP A 449 -0.61 49.36 13.32
N GLU A 450 -1.44 49.02 12.33
CA GLU A 450 -2.58 49.84 11.95
C GLU A 450 -3.89 49.03 12.10
N GLN A 451 -4.73 49.57 12.97
CA GLN A 451 -6.05 49.11 13.35
C GLN A 451 -7.02 49.22 12.17
N GLN A 452 -7.74 48.13 11.87
CA GLN A 452 -8.95 48.19 11.07
C GLN A 452 -10.17 48.43 11.97
N ALA A 453 -10.97 49.43 11.61
CA ALA A 453 -12.26 49.78 12.21
C ALA A 453 -13.35 48.74 11.86
N PRO A 454 -14.37 48.54 12.72
CA PRO A 454 -15.37 47.50 12.52
C PRO A 454 -16.49 47.94 11.56
N VAL A 455 -16.89 47.02 10.68
CA VAL A 455 -18.12 47.08 9.90
C VAL A 455 -19.23 46.37 10.69
N THR A 456 -20.32 47.07 10.96
CA THR A 456 -21.54 46.55 11.60
C THR A 456 -22.31 45.62 10.66
N PRO A 457 -22.75 44.43 11.10
CA PRO A 457 -23.78 43.66 10.41
C PRO A 457 -25.19 44.08 10.89
N GLY A 458 -26.09 44.29 9.94
CA GLY A 458 -27.52 44.47 10.16
C GLY A 458 -28.23 43.16 10.50
N GLU A 459 -29.32 43.32 11.25
CA GLU A 459 -30.19 42.32 11.87
C GLU A 459 -30.80 41.30 10.88
N GLN A 460 -30.75 40.01 11.23
CA GLN A 460 -31.70 39.00 10.78
C GLN A 460 -32.06 38.06 11.95
N ASP A 461 -33.36 37.74 12.01
CA ASP A 461 -34.11 37.14 13.12
C ASP A 461 -33.61 35.77 13.62
N GLU A 462 -33.62 35.59 14.94
CA GLU A 462 -33.40 34.31 15.64
C GLU A 462 -34.62 33.37 15.58
N PRO A 463 -34.43 32.05 15.38
CA PRO A 463 -35.43 31.04 15.74
C PRO A 463 -35.23 30.54 17.19
N PRO A 464 -36.29 30.01 17.85
CA PRO A 464 -36.33 29.79 19.29
C PRO A 464 -35.45 28.62 19.77
N THR A 465 -34.80 28.83 20.91
CA THR A 465 -33.99 27.85 21.64
C THR A 465 -34.85 26.80 22.34
N LEU A 466 -34.54 25.52 22.13
CA LEU A 466 -35.03 24.37 22.91
C LEU A 466 -34.12 24.12 24.13
N PRO A 467 -34.65 23.62 25.26
CA PRO A 467 -33.87 23.43 26.48
C PRO A 467 -32.92 22.23 26.40
N ILE A 468 -31.71 22.41 26.92
CA ILE A 468 -30.67 21.40 27.06
C ILE A 468 -31.02 20.45 28.23
N PRO A 469 -31.03 19.12 28.05
CA PRO A 469 -31.12 18.17 29.17
C PRO A 469 -29.78 18.07 29.92
N GLY A 470 -29.85 17.99 31.25
CA GLY A 470 -28.70 17.99 32.15
C GLY A 470 -27.75 16.82 32.01
N GLU A 471 -26.50 17.05 32.45
CA GLU A 471 -25.40 16.09 32.51
C GLU A 471 -25.75 14.85 33.35
N PRO A 472 -25.40 13.63 32.92
CA PRO A 472 -25.39 12.46 33.78
C PRO A 472 -24.14 12.48 34.67
N GLY A 473 -24.36 12.40 36.00
CA GLY A 473 -23.32 12.37 37.02
C GLY A 473 -22.40 11.14 36.97
N GLU A 474 -21.20 11.30 37.50
CA GLU A 474 -20.16 10.27 37.63
C GLU A 474 -20.67 8.98 38.32
N PRO A 475 -20.25 7.80 37.84
CA PRO A 475 -20.47 6.54 38.56
C PRO A 475 -19.54 6.47 39.81
N PRO A 476 -20.00 5.88 40.92
CA PRO A 476 -19.19 5.76 42.13
C PRO A 476 -18.07 4.73 41.96
N ALA A 477 -16.93 5.01 42.60
CA ALA A 477 -15.76 4.13 42.65
C ALA A 477 -16.08 2.76 43.28
N PRO A 478 -15.45 1.66 42.82
CA PRO A 478 -15.64 0.34 43.40
C PRO A 478 -15.03 0.26 44.81
N PRO A 479 -15.62 -0.53 45.73
CA PRO A 479 -15.09 -0.69 47.08
C PRO A 479 -13.81 -1.53 47.09
N ALA A 480 -12.91 -1.21 48.01
CA ALA A 480 -11.69 -1.97 48.28
C ALA A 480 -12.03 -3.39 48.80
N PRO A 481 -11.23 -4.42 48.46
CA PRO A 481 -11.49 -5.77 48.92
C PRO A 481 -11.17 -5.91 50.42
N ASP A 482 -12.07 -6.64 51.09
CA ASP A 482 -12.06 -6.99 52.50
C ASP A 482 -11.01 -8.08 52.77
N GLU A 483 -10.16 -7.87 53.78
CA GLU A 483 -9.24 -8.89 54.28
C GLU A 483 -9.97 -9.76 55.32
N THR A 484 -10.23 -11.04 55.04
CA THR A 484 -10.26 -12.14 56.04
C THR A 484 -10.49 -13.52 55.38
N GLU A 485 -9.60 -14.47 55.73
CA GLU A 485 -9.75 -15.95 55.82
C GLU A 485 -10.16 -16.73 54.54
N ASP A 486 -9.54 -17.83 54.11
CA ASP A 486 -9.01 -19.00 54.81
C ASP A 486 -8.08 -19.76 53.82
N GLN A 487 -6.90 -20.19 54.27
CA GLN A 487 -5.96 -20.95 53.46
C GLN A 487 -6.33 -22.44 53.50
N THR A 488 -6.97 -22.93 52.44
CA THR A 488 -6.93 -24.36 52.11
C THR A 488 -6.60 -24.54 50.63
N SER A 489 -5.34 -24.88 50.35
CA SER A 489 -4.85 -25.25 49.02
C SER A 489 -5.48 -26.58 48.57
N PRO A 490 -6.10 -26.66 47.37
CA PRO A 490 -6.31 -27.93 46.70
C PRO A 490 -4.98 -28.43 46.12
N SER A 491 -4.75 -29.73 46.24
CA SER A 491 -3.55 -30.44 45.83
C SER A 491 -3.37 -30.43 44.31
N ILE A 492 -2.17 -30.09 43.84
CA ILE A 492 -1.73 -30.17 42.43
C ILE A 492 -1.47 -31.67 42.09
N PRO A 493 -2.00 -32.22 40.99
CA PRO A 493 -1.64 -33.56 40.52
C PRO A 493 -0.18 -33.61 40.05
N GLU A 494 0.49 -34.72 40.32
CA GLU A 494 1.93 -34.96 40.06
C GLU A 494 2.38 -34.65 38.61
N GLU A 495 3.59 -34.09 38.53
CA GLU A 495 4.34 -33.64 37.35
C GLU A 495 4.48 -34.71 36.23
N GLN A 496 4.12 -34.33 35.00
CA GLN A 496 4.82 -34.83 33.81
C GLN A 496 6.16 -34.08 33.68
N THR A 497 7.24 -34.79 33.39
CA THR A 497 8.62 -34.28 33.49
C THR A 497 9.04 -33.39 32.30
N PRO A 498 9.92 -32.37 32.48
CA PRO A 498 10.17 -31.29 31.50
C PRO A 498 11.03 -31.63 30.26
N SER A 499 11.31 -32.89 29.92
CA SER A 499 12.36 -33.24 28.94
C SER A 499 11.91 -33.49 27.50
N GLN A 500 10.65 -33.25 27.13
CA GLN A 500 10.11 -33.60 25.80
C GLN A 500 9.67 -32.41 24.94
N VAL A 501 9.72 -31.17 25.45
CA VAL A 501 9.30 -29.98 24.71
C VAL A 501 10.49 -29.34 23.96
N PRO A 502 10.42 -29.17 22.63
CA PRO A 502 11.42 -28.47 21.82
C PRO A 502 11.82 -27.11 22.38
N ALA A 503 13.08 -26.70 22.18
CA ALA A 503 13.62 -25.49 22.79
C ALA A 503 12.86 -24.21 22.38
N ASN A 504 12.42 -24.14 21.12
CA ASN A 504 11.60 -23.04 20.59
C ASN A 504 10.17 -23.00 21.15
N LEU A 505 9.74 -24.03 21.88
CA LEU A 505 8.40 -24.13 22.47
C LEU A 505 8.38 -23.94 24.00
N ARG A 506 9.53 -23.88 24.67
CA ARG A 506 9.65 -23.80 26.14
C ARG A 506 9.04 -22.54 26.78
N GLY A 507 8.71 -21.53 25.98
CA GLY A 507 8.06 -20.30 26.45
C GLY A 507 6.54 -20.38 26.52
N PHE A 508 5.90 -21.44 26.01
CA PHE A 508 4.45 -21.53 25.92
C PHE A 508 3.83 -22.44 26.99
N VAL A 509 2.68 -22.03 27.53
CA VAL A 509 2.04 -22.66 28.70
C VAL A 509 0.82 -23.54 28.35
N ASP A 510 0.49 -23.70 27.07
CA ASP A 510 -0.69 -24.46 26.62
C ASP A 510 -0.33 -25.65 25.73
N LEU A 511 0.88 -26.19 25.91
CA LEU A 511 1.41 -27.34 25.16
C LEU A 511 1.32 -28.66 25.93
N TYR A 512 0.72 -28.63 27.11
CA TYR A 512 0.53 -29.83 27.93
C TYR A 512 -0.53 -30.73 27.29
N ASP A 513 -0.34 -32.05 27.34
CA ASP A 513 -1.23 -33.08 26.78
C ASP A 513 -1.34 -33.16 25.25
N LEU A 514 -0.43 -32.53 24.50
CA LEU A 514 -0.30 -32.74 23.05
C LEU A 514 0.42 -34.05 22.73
N ASP A 515 -0.03 -34.75 21.69
CA ASP A 515 0.71 -35.89 21.14
C ASP A 515 1.98 -35.40 20.40
N PRO A 516 2.97 -36.29 20.18
CA PRO A 516 4.25 -35.90 19.57
C PRO A 516 4.13 -35.24 18.19
N GLU A 517 3.18 -35.67 17.34
CA GLU A 517 3.01 -35.10 16.00
C GLU A 517 2.51 -33.65 16.07
N SER A 518 1.63 -33.38 17.02
CA SER A 518 1.13 -32.03 17.32
C SER A 518 2.23 -31.12 17.86
N VAL A 519 3.12 -31.63 18.71
CA VAL A 519 4.29 -30.89 19.22
C VAL A 519 5.25 -30.53 18.08
N ASP A 520 5.54 -31.48 17.18
CA ASP A 520 6.39 -31.23 16.02
C ASP A 520 5.74 -30.20 15.07
N THR A 521 4.42 -30.23 14.92
CA THR A 521 3.68 -29.26 14.07
C THR A 521 3.79 -27.86 14.65
N ALA A 522 3.61 -27.72 15.96
CA ALA A 522 3.77 -26.45 16.66
C ALA A 522 5.21 -25.93 16.55
N SER A 523 6.20 -26.81 16.72
CA SER A 523 7.62 -26.45 16.65
C SER A 523 7.98 -25.93 15.26
N TRP A 524 7.58 -26.65 14.21
CA TRP A 524 7.75 -26.21 12.82
C TRP A 524 7.09 -24.85 12.57
N ALA A 525 5.84 -24.67 13.00
CA ALA A 525 5.09 -23.44 12.76
C ALA A 525 5.73 -22.22 13.45
N VAL A 526 6.32 -22.39 14.63
CA VAL A 526 7.10 -21.34 15.31
C VAL A 526 8.44 -21.09 14.60
N GLU A 527 9.12 -22.16 14.17
CA GLU A 527 10.42 -22.07 13.50
C GLU A 527 10.36 -21.31 12.17
N VAL A 528 9.35 -21.60 11.33
CA VAL A 528 9.18 -20.90 10.04
C VAL A 528 8.49 -19.53 10.19
N GLY A 529 8.11 -19.15 11.41
CA GLY A 529 7.50 -17.84 11.70
C GLY A 529 6.00 -17.72 11.38
N LEU A 530 5.31 -18.83 11.14
CA LEU A 530 3.84 -18.86 11.01
C LEU A 530 3.15 -18.47 12.33
N LEU A 531 3.67 -18.97 13.45
CA LEU A 531 3.20 -18.65 14.80
C LEU A 531 4.23 -17.83 15.59
N ARG A 532 3.75 -16.86 16.36
CA ARG A 532 4.57 -16.07 17.31
C ARG A 532 4.09 -16.19 18.77
N GLY A 533 2.90 -16.74 18.99
CA GLY A 533 2.24 -16.80 20.29
C GLY A 533 1.59 -15.50 20.73
N TYR A 534 0.79 -15.58 21.78
CA TYR A 534 0.05 -14.46 22.38
C TYR A 534 0.75 -13.94 23.64
N ASP A 535 0.37 -12.73 24.09
CA ASP A 535 0.96 -12.07 25.27
C ASP A 535 0.80 -12.88 26.57
N ASP A 536 -0.18 -13.78 26.61
CA ASP A 536 -0.43 -14.71 27.72
C ASP A 536 0.43 -15.99 27.65
N ALA A 537 1.43 -16.00 26.77
CA ALA A 537 2.32 -17.13 26.52
C ALA A 537 1.59 -18.40 26.03
N THR A 538 0.51 -18.25 25.26
CA THR A 538 -0.19 -19.38 24.62
C THR A 538 0.01 -19.42 23.10
N LEU A 539 -0.14 -20.60 22.49
CA LEU A 539 -0.26 -20.77 21.03
C LEU A 539 -1.70 -20.97 20.56
N ARG A 540 -2.60 -21.35 21.47
CA ARG A 540 -4.03 -21.63 21.28
C ARG A 540 -4.26 -22.62 20.14
N LEU A 541 -3.53 -23.73 20.16
CA LEU A 541 -3.52 -24.74 19.09
C LEU A 541 -4.87 -25.46 18.94
N GLY A 542 -5.48 -25.85 20.06
CA GLY A 542 -6.82 -26.46 20.07
C GLY A 542 -7.97 -25.45 19.94
N GLY A 543 -7.66 -24.15 19.94
CA GLY A 543 -8.64 -23.09 19.73
C GLY A 543 -9.19 -23.13 18.31
N THR A 544 -10.49 -22.99 18.18
CA THR A 544 -11.14 -22.76 16.91
C THR A 544 -10.73 -21.40 16.36
N VAL A 545 -10.52 -21.32 15.05
CA VAL A 545 -9.92 -20.14 14.39
C VAL A 545 -11.01 -19.32 13.72
N THR A 546 -10.96 -18.00 13.84
CA THR A 546 -11.88 -17.13 13.08
C THR A 546 -11.50 -17.11 11.60
N ARG A 547 -12.43 -16.73 10.73
CA ARG A 547 -12.16 -16.56 9.29
C ARG A 547 -11.03 -15.55 9.03
N ALA A 548 -10.96 -14.47 9.82
CA ALA A 548 -9.89 -13.48 9.73
C ALA A 548 -8.53 -14.04 10.15
N GLU A 549 -8.46 -14.75 11.28
CA GLU A 549 -7.22 -15.40 11.74
C GLU A 549 -6.73 -16.45 10.74
N MET A 550 -7.64 -17.22 10.12
CA MET A 550 -7.27 -18.22 9.11
C MET A 550 -6.74 -17.57 7.83
N ALA A 551 -7.36 -16.49 7.37
CA ALA A 551 -6.87 -15.72 6.22
C ALA A 551 -5.44 -15.22 6.45
N GLU A 552 -5.15 -14.69 7.63
CA GLU A 552 -3.81 -14.25 8.01
C GLU A 552 -2.80 -15.40 8.08
N LEU A 553 -3.20 -16.56 8.61
CA LEU A 553 -2.35 -17.74 8.68
C LEU A 553 -1.96 -18.25 7.29
N ILE A 554 -2.93 -18.32 6.37
CA ILE A 554 -2.72 -18.74 4.98
C ILE A 554 -1.89 -17.72 4.22
N TRP A 555 -2.15 -16.42 4.40
CA TRP A 555 -1.34 -15.38 3.78
C TRP A 555 0.13 -15.47 4.18
N ARG A 556 0.44 -15.70 5.47
CA ARG A 556 1.82 -15.90 5.91
C ARG A 556 2.43 -17.15 5.29
N TYR A 557 1.68 -18.24 5.22
CA TYR A 557 2.13 -19.50 4.65
C TYR A 557 2.63 -19.34 3.21
N ILE A 558 1.85 -18.71 2.34
CA ILE A 558 2.22 -18.51 0.92
C ILE A 558 3.30 -17.45 0.68
N ASN A 559 3.67 -16.67 1.70
CA ASN A 559 4.83 -15.79 1.61
C ASN A 559 6.12 -16.51 2.04
N ILE A 560 6.01 -17.73 2.59
CA ILE A 560 7.15 -18.56 3.00
C ILE A 560 7.44 -19.63 1.94
N TYR A 561 6.40 -20.27 1.40
CA TYR A 561 6.46 -21.34 0.39
C TYR A 561 5.76 -20.86 -0.88
#